data_AF-A0A660M578-F1
#
_entry.id   AF-A0A660M578-F1
#
_cell.length_a   1.000
_cell.length_b   1.000
_cell.length_c   1.000
_cell.angle_alpha   90.00
_cell.angle_beta   90.00
_cell.angle_gamma   90.00
#
_symmetry.space_group_name_H-M   'P 1'
#
loop_
_entity.id
_entity.type
_entity.pdbx_description
1 polymer ?
#
loop_
_entity_poly.entity_id
_entity_poly.type
_entity_poly.pdbx_seq_one_letter_code
_entity_poly.pdbx_strand_id
1 'polypeptide(L)'
;MALEKSKKIMPHPAEYVARQDRLKRSLEGIFGIVQSPQGYDVLGEHAVRLAKAVDCAHVPSIDTNGVIDEVPDWHRQRIIPIVSLYPSEVAYTTMDGIAQEQYNAVLRELDLDNAVKWDLAVMYFRNTKKENHHRRELSIPAQRSGKTTSSVVNMTRKGQENIAAGVIGQPSIVVNERIIQLVEMIDTLSHEMIHGADYLDYPVWMMDRDGMAEQHRLSYELRAHAIGWRVGRIALDQGYRMIGGRSMLASSEAVESIRQRVNGDFLSPNAFDPNDKIIKALDDAGLRGIYSRDSH
;
A
#
# COMPACT_ATOMS: atom_id res chain seq x y z
N MET A 1 2.79 20.18 -33.33
CA MET A 1 3.63 19.06 -32.88
C MET A 1 2.76 18.11 -32.08
N ALA A 2 2.47 16.93 -32.61
CA ALA A 2 1.79 15.89 -31.85
C ALA A 2 2.76 15.38 -30.77
N LEU A 3 2.31 15.39 -29.51
CA LEU A 3 3.00 14.73 -28.40
C LEU A 3 3.07 13.24 -28.75
N GLU A 4 4.25 12.72 -29.08
CA GLU A 4 4.44 11.27 -29.16
C GLU A 4 4.04 10.68 -27.81
N LYS A 5 2.97 9.87 -27.80
CA LYS A 5 2.65 9.04 -26.64
C LYS A 5 3.87 8.14 -26.41
N SER A 6 4.66 8.42 -25.38
CA SER A 6 5.82 7.61 -25.03
C SER A 6 5.39 6.14 -24.99
N LYS A 7 6.05 5.29 -25.78
CA LYS A 7 5.75 3.86 -25.82
C LYS A 7 5.98 3.30 -24.42
N LYS A 8 4.91 2.83 -23.77
CA LYS A 8 4.99 2.19 -22.45
C LYS A 8 5.87 0.94 -22.56
N ILE A 9 6.85 0.81 -21.69
CA ILE A 9 7.79 -0.32 -21.67
C ILE A 9 7.21 -1.40 -20.75
N MET A 10 7.11 -2.63 -21.24
CA MET A 10 6.70 -3.78 -20.42
C MET A 10 7.97 -4.50 -19.93
N PRO A 11 7.98 -5.04 -18.70
CA PRO A 11 9.03 -5.93 -18.25
C PRO A 11 9.14 -7.13 -19.20
N HIS A 12 10.36 -7.50 -19.57
CA HIS A 12 10.56 -8.74 -20.31
C HIS A 12 10.30 -9.94 -19.38
N PRO A 13 9.41 -10.89 -19.73
CA PRO A 13 9.02 -11.97 -18.80
C PRO A 13 10.19 -12.74 -18.20
N ALA A 14 11.20 -13.08 -19.01
CA ALA A 14 12.37 -13.82 -18.53
C ALA A 14 13.25 -13.02 -17.55
N GLU A 15 13.36 -11.70 -17.73
CA GLU A 15 14.12 -10.83 -16.81
C GLU A 15 13.35 -10.63 -15.51
N TYR A 16 12.02 -10.60 -15.60
CA TYR A 16 11.14 -10.37 -14.47
C TYR A 16 11.17 -11.52 -13.44
N VAL A 17 11.36 -12.77 -13.89
CA VAL A 17 11.49 -13.94 -13.00
C VAL A 17 12.59 -13.74 -11.93
N ALA A 18 13.75 -13.20 -12.31
CA ALA A 18 14.84 -12.97 -11.36
C ALA A 18 14.48 -11.92 -10.28
N ARG A 19 13.60 -10.97 -10.62
CA ARG A 19 13.12 -9.93 -9.70
C ARG A 19 12.17 -10.54 -8.65
N GLN A 20 11.35 -11.51 -9.05
CA GLN A 20 10.43 -12.20 -8.15
C GLN A 20 11.14 -12.91 -6.99
N ASP A 21 12.28 -13.54 -7.24
CA ASP A 21 13.03 -14.23 -6.18
C ASP A 21 13.55 -13.25 -5.12
N ARG A 22 13.89 -12.01 -5.52
CA ARG A 22 14.26 -10.95 -4.57
C ARG A 22 13.06 -10.53 -3.73
N LEU A 23 11.89 -10.36 -4.35
CA LEU A 23 10.66 -10.03 -3.63
C LEU A 23 10.30 -11.12 -2.62
N LYS A 24 10.30 -12.40 -3.04
CA LYS A 24 10.01 -13.55 -2.17
C LYS A 24 10.94 -13.58 -0.95
N ARG A 25 12.26 -13.45 -1.15
CA ARG A 25 13.23 -13.37 -0.03
C ARG A 25 12.99 -12.19 0.89
N SER A 26 12.54 -11.05 0.36
CA SER A 26 12.23 -9.87 1.17
C SER A 26 10.98 -10.09 2.01
N LEU A 27 9.93 -10.68 1.43
CA LEU A 27 8.70 -11.07 2.14
C LEU A 27 8.98 -12.12 3.22
N GLU A 28 9.79 -13.13 2.93
CA GLU A 28 10.26 -14.11 3.92
C GLU A 28 11.01 -13.43 5.07
N GLY A 29 11.86 -12.43 4.76
CA GLY A 29 12.55 -11.64 5.76
C GLY A 29 11.60 -10.84 6.65
N ILE A 30 10.61 -10.16 6.06
CA ILE A 30 9.57 -9.44 6.82
C ILE A 30 8.82 -10.41 7.72
N PHE A 31 8.37 -11.54 7.17
CA PHE A 31 7.64 -12.56 7.91
C PHE A 31 8.43 -13.09 9.11
N GLY A 32 9.71 -13.42 8.90
CA GLY A 32 10.61 -13.86 9.97
C GLY A 32 10.80 -12.80 11.05
N ILE A 33 10.91 -11.52 10.67
CA ILE A 33 11.04 -10.41 11.62
C ILE A 33 9.77 -10.25 12.46
N VAL A 34 8.59 -10.16 11.83
CA VAL A 34 7.34 -9.91 12.56
C VAL A 34 6.89 -11.09 13.41
N GLN A 35 7.35 -12.31 13.10
CA GLN A 35 7.11 -13.49 13.94
C GLN A 35 8.15 -13.68 15.04
N SER A 36 9.25 -12.93 15.03
CA SER A 36 10.28 -13.02 16.06
C SER A 36 9.84 -12.35 17.37
N PRO A 37 10.37 -12.78 18.54
CA PRO A 37 10.10 -12.09 19.82
C PRO A 37 10.42 -10.60 19.76
N GLN A 38 11.56 -10.23 19.16
CA GLN A 38 11.95 -8.84 18.96
C GLN A 38 10.93 -8.06 18.11
N GLY A 39 10.39 -8.68 17.06
CA GLY A 39 9.35 -8.08 16.22
C GLY A 39 8.08 -7.79 17.01
N TYR A 40 7.61 -8.76 17.80
CA TYR A 40 6.44 -8.59 18.67
C TYR A 40 6.67 -7.52 19.75
N ASP A 41 7.85 -7.50 20.39
CA ASP A 41 8.17 -6.52 21.43
C ASP A 41 8.19 -5.09 20.87
N VAL A 42 8.69 -4.91 19.65
CA VAL A 42 8.84 -3.59 19.01
C VAL A 42 7.55 -3.10 18.34
N LEU A 43 6.77 -4.00 17.74
CA LEU A 43 5.61 -3.65 16.91
C LEU A 43 4.26 -3.94 17.58
N GLY A 44 4.23 -4.73 18.65
CA GLY A 44 2.98 -5.13 19.32
C GLY A 44 1.98 -5.76 18.35
N GLU A 45 0.73 -5.29 18.38
CA GLU A 45 -0.34 -5.78 17.49
C GLU A 45 -0.06 -5.51 16.00
N HIS A 46 0.78 -4.51 15.67
CA HIS A 46 1.16 -4.26 14.29
C HIS A 46 2.01 -5.37 13.69
N ALA A 47 2.73 -6.17 14.49
CA ALA A 47 3.41 -7.37 14.01
C ALA A 47 2.41 -8.39 13.44
N VAL A 48 1.34 -8.68 14.18
CA VAL A 48 0.27 -9.61 13.75
C VAL A 48 -0.39 -9.09 12.48
N ARG A 49 -0.65 -7.78 12.41
CA ARG A 49 -1.29 -7.15 11.26
C ARG A 49 -0.41 -7.23 10.01
N LEU A 50 0.88 -6.91 10.14
CA LEU A 50 1.83 -7.02 9.04
C LEU A 50 2.03 -8.47 8.59
N ALA A 51 2.08 -9.43 9.52
CA ALA A 51 2.15 -10.86 9.19
C ALA A 51 0.96 -11.30 8.32
N LYS A 52 -0.27 -10.95 8.72
CA LYS A 52 -1.48 -11.25 7.93
C LYS A 52 -1.44 -10.59 6.55
N ALA A 53 -0.90 -9.39 6.45
CA ALA A 53 -0.74 -8.73 5.16
C ALA A 53 0.23 -9.53 4.29
N VAL A 54 1.38 -9.94 4.83
CA VAL A 54 2.38 -10.77 4.12
C VAL A 54 1.80 -12.11 3.69
N ASP A 55 0.92 -12.73 4.48
CA ASP A 55 0.20 -13.95 4.08
C ASP A 55 -0.72 -13.74 2.87
N CYS A 56 -1.19 -12.50 2.65
CA CYS A 56 -1.99 -12.14 1.47
C CYS A 56 -1.10 -11.80 0.25
N ALA A 57 0.21 -11.69 0.40
CA ALA A 57 1.10 -11.28 -0.68
C ALA A 57 1.17 -12.34 -1.79
N HIS A 58 1.07 -11.90 -3.04
CA HIS A 58 1.25 -12.74 -4.20
C HIS A 58 2.29 -12.10 -5.13
N VAL A 59 3.31 -12.86 -5.54
CA VAL A 59 4.33 -12.42 -6.49
C VAL A 59 4.04 -13.08 -7.85
N PRO A 60 3.22 -12.46 -8.73
CA PRO A 60 2.73 -13.07 -9.97
C PRO A 60 3.79 -13.05 -11.06
N SER A 61 3.69 -13.94 -12.05
CA SER A 61 4.42 -13.80 -13.33
C SER A 61 3.80 -12.69 -14.18
N ILE A 62 4.55 -12.23 -15.18
CA ILE A 62 4.09 -11.23 -16.16
C ILE A 62 4.19 -11.83 -17.55
N ASP A 63 3.10 -11.75 -18.32
CA ASP A 63 3.05 -12.20 -19.71
C ASP A 63 3.76 -11.23 -20.68
N THR A 64 3.85 -11.60 -21.95
CA THR A 64 4.48 -10.76 -22.99
C THR A 64 3.75 -9.44 -23.25
N ASN A 65 2.52 -9.29 -22.76
CA ASN A 65 1.72 -8.07 -22.86
C ASN A 65 1.80 -7.20 -21.60
N GLY A 66 2.63 -7.57 -20.62
CA GLY A 66 2.77 -6.87 -19.35
C GLY A 66 1.64 -7.15 -18.35
N VAL A 67 0.82 -8.17 -18.57
CA VAL A 67 -0.29 -8.55 -17.68
C VAL A 67 0.21 -9.52 -16.63
N ILE A 68 -0.08 -9.24 -15.36
CA ILE A 68 0.23 -10.17 -14.27
C ILE A 68 -0.73 -11.35 -14.27
N ASP A 69 -0.23 -12.54 -13.95
CA ASP A 69 -1.05 -13.74 -13.81
C ASP A 69 -2.16 -13.53 -12.75
N GLU A 70 -3.39 -13.87 -13.13
CA GLU A 70 -4.54 -13.78 -12.23
C GLU A 70 -4.56 -14.98 -11.28
N VAL A 71 -4.79 -14.72 -10.00
CA VAL A 71 -4.98 -15.78 -9.01
C VAL A 71 -6.41 -16.33 -9.14
N PRO A 72 -6.58 -17.66 -9.26
CA PRO A 72 -7.91 -18.27 -9.29
C PRO A 72 -8.74 -17.85 -8.08
N ASP A 73 -10.02 -17.55 -8.31
CA ASP A 73 -10.96 -17.14 -7.27
C ASP A 73 -10.47 -15.97 -6.39
N TRP A 74 -9.65 -15.06 -6.93
CA TRP A 74 -9.11 -13.92 -6.17
C TRP A 74 -10.20 -13.06 -5.50
N HIS A 75 -11.43 -13.06 -6.02
CA HIS A 75 -12.58 -12.39 -5.41
C HIS A 75 -13.05 -13.02 -4.08
N ARG A 76 -12.65 -14.26 -3.78
CA ARG A 76 -13.04 -15.00 -2.55
C ARG A 76 -11.99 -14.96 -1.45
N GLN A 77 -10.81 -14.42 -1.73
CA GLN A 77 -9.67 -14.40 -0.82
C GLN A 77 -9.01 -13.02 -0.83
N ARG A 78 -8.28 -12.69 0.23
CA ARG A 78 -7.45 -11.48 0.25
C ARG A 78 -6.17 -11.75 -0.51
N ILE A 79 -5.86 -10.91 -1.49
CA ILE A 79 -4.66 -11.00 -2.30
C ILE A 79 -4.08 -9.60 -2.48
N ILE A 80 -2.76 -9.52 -2.35
CA ILE A 80 -1.98 -8.32 -2.62
C ILE A 80 -0.93 -8.68 -3.67
N PRO A 81 -1.20 -8.45 -4.98
CA PRO A 81 -0.19 -8.64 -6.00
C PRO A 81 0.97 -7.66 -5.80
N ILE A 82 2.20 -8.17 -5.80
CA ILE A 82 3.43 -7.40 -5.60
C ILE A 82 4.31 -7.53 -6.84
N VAL A 83 4.66 -6.39 -7.43
CA VAL A 83 5.51 -6.33 -8.61
C VAL A 83 6.70 -5.42 -8.44
N SER A 84 7.85 -5.80 -9.01
CA SER A 84 9.06 -4.97 -9.02
C SER A 84 9.31 -4.41 -10.41
N LEU A 85 9.17 -3.09 -10.55
CA LEU A 85 9.24 -2.40 -11.83
C LEU A 85 10.34 -1.34 -11.81
N TYR A 86 11.03 -1.16 -12.93
CA TYR A 86 11.75 0.08 -13.15
C TYR A 86 10.76 1.24 -13.34
N PRO A 87 11.11 2.49 -12.98
CA PRO A 87 10.20 3.63 -13.16
C PRO A 87 9.73 3.89 -14.60
N SER A 88 10.43 3.34 -15.59
CA SER A 88 10.07 3.41 -17.01
C SER A 88 9.13 2.29 -17.46
N GLU A 89 8.93 1.27 -16.63
CA GLU A 89 8.12 0.10 -16.94
C GLU A 89 6.69 0.24 -16.38
N VAL A 90 5.77 -0.48 -17.01
CA VAL A 90 4.41 -0.65 -16.51
C VAL A 90 4.00 -2.12 -16.56
N ALA A 91 3.14 -2.52 -15.65
CA ALA A 91 2.44 -3.81 -15.67
C ALA A 91 0.93 -3.58 -15.57
N TYR A 92 0.14 -4.64 -15.75
CA TYR A 92 -1.31 -4.55 -15.73
C TYR A 92 -1.92 -5.66 -14.88
N THR A 93 -2.93 -5.32 -14.08
CA THR A 93 -3.70 -6.28 -13.27
C THR A 93 -5.19 -6.23 -13.62
N THR A 94 -5.83 -7.40 -13.56
CA THR A 94 -7.30 -7.58 -13.57
C THR A 94 -7.85 -7.81 -12.16
N MET A 95 -6.99 -8.05 -11.17
CA MET A 95 -7.35 -8.31 -9.76
C MET A 95 -7.54 -7.01 -8.98
N ASP A 96 -8.43 -6.17 -9.49
CA ASP A 96 -8.44 -4.74 -9.18
C ASP A 96 -9.76 -4.28 -8.52
N GLY A 97 -10.71 -5.19 -8.36
CA GLY A 97 -12.02 -5.03 -7.68
C GLY A 97 -11.99 -5.43 -6.20
N ILE A 98 -13.16 -5.64 -5.58
CA ILE A 98 -13.27 -5.94 -4.14
C ILE A 98 -13.29 -7.45 -3.85
N ALA A 99 -12.68 -7.88 -2.74
CA ALA A 99 -12.84 -9.24 -2.21
C ALA A 99 -14.18 -9.40 -1.46
N GLN A 100 -14.64 -10.65 -1.31
CA GLN A 100 -15.82 -11.01 -0.51
C GLN A 100 -15.73 -10.49 0.93
N GLU A 101 -14.54 -10.55 1.55
CA GLU A 101 -14.36 -10.02 2.90
C GLU A 101 -14.46 -8.50 2.98
N GLN A 102 -13.89 -7.77 2.02
CA GLN A 102 -14.04 -6.32 1.93
C GLN A 102 -15.51 -5.95 1.72
N TYR A 103 -16.22 -6.67 0.86
CA TYR A 103 -17.67 -6.50 0.69
C TYR A 103 -18.43 -6.71 2.01
N ASN A 104 -18.10 -7.77 2.77
CA ASN A 104 -18.73 -8.02 4.06
C ASN A 104 -18.43 -6.90 5.08
N ALA A 105 -17.23 -6.31 5.04
CA ALA A 105 -16.88 -5.17 5.87
C ALA A 105 -17.73 -3.94 5.49
N VAL A 106 -17.88 -3.65 4.20
CA VAL A 106 -18.74 -2.56 3.71
C VAL A 106 -20.20 -2.74 4.15
N LEU A 107 -20.75 -3.96 4.09
CA LEU A 107 -22.13 -4.21 4.54
C LEU A 107 -22.35 -3.88 6.03
N ARG A 108 -21.29 -3.99 6.84
CA ARG A 108 -21.32 -3.70 8.28
C ARG A 108 -21.04 -2.24 8.60
N GLU A 109 -20.65 -1.42 7.63
CA GLU A 109 -20.35 -0.01 7.85
C GLU A 109 -21.60 0.75 8.27
N LEU A 110 -21.57 1.40 9.43
CA LEU A 110 -22.73 2.03 10.04
C LEU A 110 -23.05 3.39 9.38
N ASP A 111 -22.00 4.05 8.87
CA ASP A 111 -22.13 5.36 8.23
C ASP A 111 -22.64 5.29 6.78
N LEU A 112 -22.78 4.07 6.23
CA LEU A 112 -23.31 3.84 4.89
C LEU A 112 -24.79 3.46 4.91
N ASP A 113 -25.58 4.20 4.12
CA ASP A 113 -26.99 3.89 3.88
C ASP A 113 -27.18 2.54 3.14
N ASN A 114 -28.30 1.87 3.41
CA ASN A 114 -28.60 0.57 2.79
C ASN A 114 -28.71 0.63 1.26
N ALA A 115 -29.23 1.71 0.67
CA ALA A 115 -29.28 1.87 -0.79
C ALA A 115 -27.88 1.86 -1.40
N VAL A 116 -26.92 2.51 -0.73
CA VAL A 116 -25.52 2.56 -1.16
C VAL A 116 -24.87 1.17 -1.05
N LYS A 117 -25.18 0.42 0.01
CA LYS A 117 -24.75 -0.98 0.16
C LYS A 117 -25.34 -1.88 -0.95
N TRP A 118 -26.58 -1.64 -1.37
CA TRP A 118 -27.20 -2.38 -2.47
C TRP A 118 -26.57 -2.07 -3.84
N ASP A 119 -26.18 -0.83 -4.10
CA ASP A 119 -25.44 -0.47 -5.31
C ASP A 119 -24.10 -1.22 -5.38
N LEU A 120 -23.44 -1.46 -4.24
CA LEU A 120 -22.23 -2.29 -4.20
C LEU A 120 -22.47 -3.76 -4.46
N ALA A 121 -23.62 -4.32 -4.04
CA ALA A 121 -23.98 -5.67 -4.43
C ALA A 121 -24.05 -5.78 -5.97
N VAL A 122 -24.61 -4.76 -6.64
CA VAL A 122 -24.61 -4.68 -8.10
C VAL A 122 -23.18 -4.59 -8.66
N MET A 123 -22.26 -3.89 -7.99
CA MET A 123 -20.85 -3.84 -8.41
C MET A 123 -20.09 -5.16 -8.20
N TYR A 124 -20.33 -5.87 -7.09
CA TYR A 124 -19.82 -7.23 -6.87
C TYR A 124 -20.31 -8.18 -7.98
N PHE A 125 -21.54 -8.00 -8.47
CA PHE A 125 -22.07 -8.78 -9.59
C PHE A 125 -21.61 -8.30 -10.99
N ARG A 126 -21.36 -7.00 -11.20
CA ARG A 126 -20.95 -6.43 -12.50
C ARG A 126 -19.46 -6.63 -12.78
N ASN A 127 -18.59 -6.52 -11.78
CA ASN A 127 -17.14 -6.75 -11.93
C ASN A 127 -16.74 -8.23 -12.02
N THR A 128 -17.65 -9.17 -11.73
CA THR A 128 -17.31 -10.61 -11.72
C THR A 128 -17.70 -11.39 -12.97
N LYS A 129 -18.53 -10.85 -13.89
CA LYS A 129 -19.06 -11.68 -15.00
C LYS A 129 -19.09 -11.13 -16.43
N LYS A 130 -18.97 -9.83 -16.72
CA LYS A 130 -19.18 -9.36 -18.11
C LYS A 130 -18.22 -8.30 -18.68
N GLU A 131 -17.34 -7.65 -17.91
CA GLU A 131 -16.57 -6.49 -18.41
C GLU A 131 -15.04 -6.52 -18.14
N ASN A 132 -14.45 -7.65 -17.74
CA ASN A 132 -13.01 -7.77 -17.42
C ASN A 132 -12.08 -7.77 -18.65
N HIS A 133 -12.28 -6.82 -19.56
CA HIS A 133 -11.18 -6.29 -20.39
C HIS A 133 -10.51 -5.08 -19.74
N HIS A 134 -11.04 -4.57 -18.63
CA HIS A 134 -10.37 -3.51 -17.86
C HIS A 134 -9.08 -4.05 -17.23
N ARG A 135 -8.00 -3.33 -17.45
CA ARG A 135 -6.67 -3.61 -16.92
C ARG A 135 -6.21 -2.37 -16.17
N ARG A 136 -6.01 -2.47 -14.86
CA ARG A 136 -5.39 -1.40 -14.09
C ARG A 136 -3.91 -1.39 -14.39
N GLU A 137 -3.40 -0.22 -14.76
CA GLU A 137 -1.97 0.00 -14.89
C GLU A 137 -1.30 0.08 -13.51
N LEU A 138 -0.19 -0.64 -13.39
CA LEU A 138 0.74 -0.62 -12.28
C LEU A 138 2.02 0.06 -12.77
N SER A 139 2.41 1.13 -12.08
CA SER A 139 3.61 1.91 -12.39
C SER A 139 4.13 2.60 -11.14
N ILE A 140 5.42 2.92 -11.13
CA ILE A 140 6.08 3.58 -10.01
C ILE A 140 6.81 4.86 -10.48
N PRO A 141 6.55 6.02 -9.85
CA PRO A 141 7.30 7.24 -10.13
C PRO A 141 8.79 7.10 -9.79
N ALA A 142 9.66 7.80 -10.53
CA ALA A 142 11.11 7.69 -10.35
C ALA A 142 11.61 8.11 -8.95
N GLN A 143 10.86 8.97 -8.26
CA GLN A 143 11.18 9.47 -6.92
C GLN A 143 10.64 8.58 -5.78
N ARG A 144 9.90 7.51 -6.09
CA ARG A 144 9.30 6.63 -5.08
C ARG A 144 10.02 5.28 -5.00
N SER A 145 10.15 4.77 -3.78
CA SER A 145 10.68 3.43 -3.50
C SER A 145 9.59 2.37 -3.62
N GLY A 146 8.38 2.69 -3.17
CA GLY A 146 7.19 1.84 -3.23
C GLY A 146 5.94 2.64 -3.58
N LYS A 147 4.87 1.90 -3.91
CA LYS A 147 3.52 2.43 -4.06
C LYS A 147 2.46 1.34 -3.92
N THR A 148 1.52 1.56 -3.02
CA THR A 148 0.27 0.81 -2.93
C THR A 148 -0.80 1.48 -3.79
N THR A 149 -1.49 0.70 -4.62
CA THR A 149 -2.53 1.19 -5.52
C THR A 149 -3.76 0.31 -5.44
N SER A 150 -4.95 0.90 -5.60
CA SER A 150 -6.21 0.17 -5.62
C SER A 150 -7.27 0.92 -6.43
N SER A 151 -8.37 0.24 -6.76
CA SER A 151 -9.55 0.89 -7.34
C SER A 151 -10.21 1.68 -6.24
N VAL A 152 -10.78 2.81 -6.62
CA VAL A 152 -11.74 3.49 -5.77
C VAL A 152 -13.02 3.58 -6.53
N VAL A 153 -14.04 2.95 -5.97
CA VAL A 153 -15.40 3.06 -6.42
C VAL A 153 -16.04 4.20 -5.65
N ASN A 154 -16.22 5.33 -6.32
CA ASN A 154 -16.92 6.45 -5.71
C ASN A 154 -18.42 6.14 -5.61
N MET A 155 -18.94 6.30 -4.41
CA MET A 155 -20.35 6.17 -4.11
C MET A 155 -20.92 7.56 -3.89
N THR A 156 -21.76 7.99 -4.81
CA THR A 156 -22.51 9.25 -4.70
C THR A 156 -23.98 8.94 -4.54
N ARG A 157 -24.61 9.46 -3.50
CA ARG A 157 -26.07 9.41 -3.37
C ARG A 157 -26.69 10.32 -4.43
N LYS A 158 -27.64 9.83 -5.24
CA LYS A 158 -28.47 10.71 -6.07
C LYS A 158 -29.20 11.72 -5.17
N GLY A 159 -28.89 13.01 -5.34
CA GLY A 159 -29.58 14.11 -4.65
C GLY A 159 -29.00 14.54 -3.31
N GLN A 160 -27.82 14.06 -2.89
CA GLN A 160 -27.08 14.65 -1.77
C GLN A 160 -25.61 14.83 -2.15
N GLU A 161 -25.19 16.09 -2.33
CA GLU A 161 -23.85 16.48 -2.76
C GLU A 161 -22.76 16.29 -1.67
N ASN A 162 -23.14 15.92 -0.43
CA ASN A 162 -22.29 16.09 0.74
C ASN A 162 -21.72 14.80 1.37
N ILE A 163 -22.00 13.61 0.83
CA ILE A 163 -21.35 12.37 1.28
C ILE A 163 -20.90 11.58 0.05
N ALA A 164 -19.67 11.83 -0.40
CA ALA A 164 -18.97 10.94 -1.30
C ALA A 164 -18.19 9.94 -0.44
N ALA A 165 -18.58 8.68 -0.42
CA ALA A 165 -17.77 7.62 0.17
C ALA A 165 -17.11 6.83 -0.96
N GLY A 166 -15.86 6.43 -0.81
CA GLY A 166 -15.15 5.55 -1.73
C GLY A 166 -15.05 4.16 -1.15
N VAL A 167 -15.32 3.13 -1.95
CA VAL A 167 -14.94 1.75 -1.61
C VAL A 167 -13.65 1.40 -2.32
N ILE A 168 -12.67 0.95 -1.54
CA ILE A 168 -11.35 0.56 -2.01
C ILE A 168 -11.34 -0.92 -2.38
N GLY A 169 -10.85 -1.22 -3.58
CA GLY A 169 -10.63 -2.59 -4.05
C GLY A 169 -9.44 -3.28 -3.39
N GLN A 170 -9.09 -4.47 -3.88
CA GLN A 170 -7.89 -5.15 -3.45
C GLN A 170 -6.64 -4.35 -3.88
N PRO A 171 -5.68 -4.17 -2.96
CA PRO A 171 -4.47 -3.42 -3.24
C PRO A 171 -3.53 -4.22 -4.16
N SER A 172 -2.75 -3.52 -4.96
CA SER A 172 -1.51 -4.02 -5.57
C SER A 172 -0.36 -3.15 -5.10
N ILE A 173 0.81 -3.75 -4.89
CA ILE A 173 2.02 -3.07 -4.48
C ILE A 173 3.01 -3.09 -5.64
N VAL A 174 3.55 -1.92 -5.94
CA VAL A 174 4.65 -1.75 -6.88
C VAL A 174 5.86 -1.28 -6.09
N VAL A 175 7.00 -1.95 -6.26
CA VAL A 175 8.28 -1.50 -5.71
C VAL A 175 9.27 -1.18 -6.83
N ASN A 176 10.21 -0.32 -6.51
CA ASN A 176 11.20 0.15 -7.46
C ASN A 176 12.32 -0.89 -7.59
N GLU A 177 12.50 -1.47 -8.78
CA GLU A 177 13.55 -2.48 -9.02
C GLU A 177 14.97 -1.92 -8.81
N ARG A 178 15.15 -0.59 -8.77
CA ARG A 178 16.44 0.03 -8.42
C ARG A 178 16.85 -0.20 -6.96
N ILE A 179 15.94 -0.66 -6.10
CA ILE A 179 16.24 -1.05 -4.73
C ILE A 179 17.00 -2.37 -4.75
N ILE A 180 18.32 -2.27 -4.60
CA ILE A 180 19.22 -3.42 -4.67
C ILE A 180 19.45 -4.04 -3.29
N GLN A 181 19.32 -3.22 -2.24
CA GLN A 181 19.59 -3.57 -0.84
C GLN A 181 18.41 -4.33 -0.28
N LEU A 182 18.66 -5.46 0.38
CA LEU A 182 17.59 -6.25 0.97
C LEU A 182 16.90 -5.51 2.13
N VAL A 183 17.66 -4.76 2.93
CA VAL A 183 17.11 -3.94 4.03
C VAL A 183 16.16 -2.85 3.54
N GLU A 184 16.55 -2.11 2.50
CA GLU A 184 15.71 -1.06 1.91
C GLU A 184 14.45 -1.63 1.28
N MET A 185 14.55 -2.82 0.66
CA MET A 185 13.40 -3.55 0.14
C MET A 185 12.46 -4.00 1.27
N ILE A 186 13.01 -4.47 2.39
CA ILE A 186 12.25 -4.87 3.58
C ILE A 186 11.50 -3.68 4.20
N ASP A 187 12.15 -2.51 4.36
CA ASP A 187 11.48 -1.27 4.82
C ASP A 187 10.37 -0.85 3.86
N THR A 188 10.70 -0.71 2.58
CA THR A 188 9.76 -0.31 1.54
C THR A 188 8.55 -1.24 1.49
N LEU A 189 8.77 -2.56 1.42
CA LEU A 189 7.67 -3.52 1.42
C LEU A 189 6.90 -3.48 2.74
N SER A 190 7.53 -3.35 3.90
CA SER A 190 6.80 -3.28 5.18
C SER A 190 5.89 -2.05 5.25
N HIS A 191 6.35 -0.91 4.73
CA HIS A 191 5.58 0.32 4.58
C HIS A 191 4.38 0.11 3.63
N GLU A 192 4.61 -0.41 2.42
CA GLU A 192 3.53 -0.61 1.45
C GLU A 192 2.55 -1.74 1.88
N MET A 193 3.05 -2.78 2.53
CA MET A 193 2.21 -3.89 3.01
C MET A 193 1.24 -3.43 4.09
N ILE A 194 1.62 -2.46 4.95
CA ILE A 194 0.65 -1.94 5.92
C ILE A 194 -0.41 -1.06 5.25
N HIS A 195 -0.07 -0.31 4.19
CA HIS A 195 -1.09 0.34 3.37
C HIS A 195 -2.02 -0.67 2.70
N GLY A 196 -1.48 -1.77 2.19
CA GLY A 196 -2.27 -2.88 1.69
C GLY A 196 -3.21 -3.45 2.77
N ALA A 197 -2.73 -3.61 4.00
CA ALA A 197 -3.55 -4.02 5.13
C ALA A 197 -4.64 -2.99 5.47
N ASP A 198 -4.33 -1.69 5.45
CA ASP A 198 -5.31 -0.62 5.64
C ASP A 198 -6.45 -0.70 4.62
N TYR A 199 -6.14 -0.99 3.36
CA TYR A 199 -7.14 -1.09 2.28
C TYR A 199 -8.01 -2.34 2.41
N LEU A 200 -7.46 -3.44 2.93
CA LEU A 200 -8.20 -4.68 3.14
C LEU A 200 -9.06 -4.63 4.41
N ASP A 201 -8.54 -4.09 5.50
CA ASP A 201 -9.24 -4.03 6.80
C ASP A 201 -10.30 -2.93 6.84
N TYR A 202 -10.02 -1.78 6.20
CA TYR A 202 -10.87 -0.59 6.20
C TYR A 202 -11.18 -0.14 4.77
N PRO A 203 -12.00 -0.90 4.01
CA PRO A 203 -12.25 -0.63 2.60
C PRO A 203 -13.17 0.57 2.34
N VAL A 204 -13.83 1.14 3.36
CA VAL A 204 -14.71 2.32 3.19
C VAL A 204 -13.96 3.58 3.58
N TRP A 205 -13.83 4.50 2.63
CA TRP A 205 -13.11 5.76 2.79
C TRP A 205 -14.07 6.92 2.59
N MET A 206 -14.34 7.68 3.65
CA MET A 206 -15.13 8.90 3.55
C MET A 206 -14.33 9.97 2.80
N MET A 207 -14.87 10.47 1.69
CA MET A 207 -14.24 11.54 0.89
C MET A 207 -14.68 12.91 1.40
N ASP A 208 -13.70 13.82 1.44
CA ASP A 208 -13.74 15.22 1.89
C ASP A 208 -15.00 15.68 2.64
N ARG A 209 -14.97 15.42 3.95
CA ARG A 209 -15.57 16.29 4.95
C ARG A 209 -14.44 16.94 5.74
N ASP A 210 -14.33 18.26 5.68
CA ASP A 210 -13.52 19.08 6.61
C ASP A 210 -12.03 18.65 6.79
N GLY A 211 -11.34 18.21 5.73
CA GLY A 211 -9.91 17.82 5.80
C GLY A 211 -9.63 16.44 6.41
N MET A 212 -10.68 15.68 6.76
CA MET A 212 -10.57 14.33 7.33
C MET A 212 -9.82 13.34 6.41
N ALA A 213 -9.91 13.51 5.09
CA ALA A 213 -9.23 12.65 4.14
C ALA A 213 -7.69 12.83 4.19
N GLU A 214 -7.21 14.05 4.40
CA GLU A 214 -5.78 14.32 4.56
C GLU A 214 -5.29 13.82 5.92
N GLN A 215 -6.08 14.01 6.98
CA GLN A 215 -5.78 13.47 8.30
C GLN A 215 -5.70 11.93 8.30
N HIS A 216 -6.67 11.25 7.68
CA HIS A 216 -6.64 9.78 7.55
C HIS A 216 -5.38 9.31 6.81
N ARG A 217 -5.03 9.97 5.69
CA ARG A 217 -3.78 9.66 4.98
C ARG A 217 -2.57 9.85 5.87
N LEU A 218 -2.49 10.99 6.58
CA LEU A 218 -1.38 11.25 7.49
C LEU A 218 -1.27 10.15 8.56
N SER A 219 -2.38 9.71 9.16
CA SER A 219 -2.35 8.61 10.14
C SER A 219 -1.77 7.32 9.56
N TYR A 220 -2.15 6.98 8.33
CA TYR A 220 -1.65 5.78 7.64
C TYR A 220 -0.18 5.90 7.29
N GLU A 221 0.26 7.06 6.79
CA GLU A 221 1.66 7.34 6.44
C GLU A 221 2.57 7.32 7.67
N LEU A 222 2.14 7.94 8.80
CA LEU A 222 2.88 7.90 10.06
C LEU A 222 3.09 6.46 10.52
N ARG A 223 2.05 5.63 10.45
CA ARG A 223 2.11 4.21 10.83
C ARG A 223 3.00 3.41 9.89
N ALA A 224 2.88 3.63 8.58
CA ALA A 224 3.66 2.92 7.57
C ALA A 224 5.15 3.23 7.67
N HIS A 225 5.53 4.49 7.83
CA HIS A 225 6.93 4.86 8.06
C HIS A 225 7.46 4.33 9.39
N ALA A 226 6.66 4.36 10.46
CA ALA A 226 7.05 3.83 11.76
C ALA A 226 7.35 2.33 11.70
N ILE A 227 6.45 1.56 11.08
CA ILE A 227 6.60 0.10 10.91
C ILE A 227 7.76 -0.20 9.97
N GLY A 228 7.82 0.45 8.80
CA GLY A 228 8.90 0.27 7.83
C GLY A 228 10.27 0.48 8.46
N TRP A 229 10.44 1.59 9.18
CA TRP A 229 11.70 1.88 9.88
C TRP A 229 12.05 0.80 10.91
N ARG A 230 11.11 0.41 11.77
CA ARG A 230 11.35 -0.59 12.82
C ARG A 230 11.69 -1.97 12.26
N VAL A 231 10.98 -2.43 11.23
CA VAL A 231 11.29 -3.69 10.55
C VAL A 231 12.65 -3.59 9.87
N GLY A 232 12.94 -2.49 9.17
CA GLY A 232 14.24 -2.23 8.56
C GLY A 232 15.40 -2.23 9.57
N ARG A 233 15.19 -1.66 10.75
CA ARG A 233 16.14 -1.71 11.88
C ARG A 233 16.41 -3.13 12.36
N ILE A 234 15.36 -3.91 12.57
CA ILE A 234 15.51 -5.30 13.02
C ILE A 234 16.25 -6.12 11.94
N ALA A 235 15.92 -5.91 10.66
CA ALA A 235 16.64 -6.54 9.55
C ALA A 235 18.13 -6.20 9.57
N LEU A 236 18.49 -4.93 9.79
CA LEU A 236 19.89 -4.52 9.95
C LEU A 236 20.57 -5.24 11.11
N ASP A 237 19.92 -5.27 12.27
CA ASP A 237 20.46 -5.89 13.48
C ASP A 237 20.62 -7.41 13.30
N GLN A 238 19.78 -8.05 12.46
CA GLN A 238 19.85 -9.46 12.08
C GLN A 238 20.88 -9.76 10.97
N GLY A 239 21.65 -8.77 10.52
CA GLY A 239 22.74 -8.95 9.56
C GLY A 239 22.31 -9.08 8.10
N TYR A 240 21.10 -8.64 7.75
CA TYR A 240 20.70 -8.48 6.36
C TYR A 240 21.69 -7.51 5.68
N ARG A 241 22.39 -8.00 4.64
CA ARG A 241 23.60 -7.38 4.09
C ARG A 241 23.37 -5.94 3.60
N MET A 242 24.28 -5.06 3.98
CA MET A 242 24.47 -3.71 3.44
C MET A 242 25.56 -3.73 2.36
N ILE A 243 25.31 -3.12 1.20
CA ILE A 243 26.39 -2.80 0.25
C ILE A 243 26.39 -1.28 0.03
N GLY A 244 27.33 -0.58 0.68
CA GLY A 244 27.51 0.87 0.55
C GLY A 244 26.91 1.68 1.71
N GLY A 245 27.69 2.63 2.25
CA GLY A 245 27.43 3.30 3.53
C GLY A 245 26.56 4.57 3.48
N ARG A 246 25.43 4.59 2.76
CA ARG A 246 24.45 5.71 2.84
C ARG A 246 23.17 5.28 3.54
N SER A 247 22.54 6.22 4.25
CA SER A 247 21.29 6.02 5.00
C SER A 247 20.16 5.58 4.07
N MET A 248 19.93 4.26 4.01
CA MET A 248 18.92 3.60 3.15
C MET A 248 17.50 3.75 3.68
N LEU A 249 17.37 4.13 4.95
CA LEU A 249 16.08 4.19 5.66
C LEU A 249 15.69 5.64 5.94
N ALA A 250 16.36 6.61 5.29
CA ALA A 250 16.32 8.03 5.63
C ALA A 250 14.90 8.62 5.64
N SER A 251 14.04 8.21 4.72
CA SER A 251 12.66 8.73 4.67
C SER A 251 11.83 8.22 5.85
N SER A 252 11.81 6.90 6.07
CA SER A 252 11.07 6.30 7.19
C SER A 252 11.64 6.70 8.55
N GLU A 253 12.98 6.79 8.67
CA GLU A 253 13.67 7.27 9.86
C GLU A 253 13.31 8.73 10.18
N ALA A 254 13.29 9.63 9.19
CA ALA A 254 12.95 11.02 9.39
C ALA A 254 11.49 11.19 9.87
N VAL A 255 10.55 10.51 9.21
CA VAL A 255 9.13 10.57 9.58
C VAL A 255 8.91 9.95 10.97
N GLU A 256 9.46 8.77 11.26
CA GLU A 256 9.31 8.13 12.57
C GLU A 256 9.97 8.93 13.69
N SER A 257 11.12 9.57 13.44
CA SER A 257 11.77 10.44 14.44
C SER A 257 10.89 11.63 14.79
N ILE A 258 10.25 12.25 13.79
CA ILE A 258 9.31 13.35 14.01
C ILE A 258 8.05 12.84 14.73
N ARG A 259 7.47 11.72 14.27
CA ARG A 259 6.31 11.08 14.90
C ARG A 259 6.58 10.76 16.37
N GLN A 260 7.68 10.10 16.69
CA GLN A 260 8.03 9.72 18.05
C GLN A 260 8.23 10.93 18.96
N ARG A 261 8.87 11.99 18.45
CA ARG A 261 9.07 13.22 19.22
C ARG A 261 7.76 13.94 19.54
N VAL A 262 6.78 13.90 18.65
CA VAL A 262 5.53 14.66 18.79
C VAL A 262 4.42 13.82 19.46
N ASN A 263 4.21 12.59 18.99
CA ASN A 263 3.13 11.71 19.42
C ASN A 263 3.57 10.68 20.48
N GLY A 264 4.85 10.63 20.83
CA GLY A 264 5.39 9.74 21.87
C GLY A 264 5.65 8.31 21.40
N ASP A 265 5.65 7.38 22.36
CA ASP A 265 6.04 5.99 22.13
C ASP A 265 5.15 5.29 21.11
N PHE A 266 5.73 4.34 20.38
CA PHE A 266 5.07 3.64 19.27
C PHE A 266 3.79 2.91 19.70
N LEU A 267 3.76 2.35 20.91
CA LEU A 267 2.61 1.61 21.45
C LEU A 267 1.60 2.50 22.19
N SER A 268 1.77 3.83 22.13
CA SER A 268 0.82 4.76 22.75
C SER A 268 -0.51 4.76 21.97
N PRO A 269 -1.67 4.92 22.64
CA PRO A 269 -2.98 4.90 21.98
C PRO A 269 -3.11 5.87 20.79
N ASN A 270 -2.43 7.02 20.87
CA ASN A 270 -2.50 8.10 19.89
C ASN A 270 -1.20 8.23 19.06
N ALA A 271 -0.39 7.16 19.00
CA ALA A 271 0.95 7.20 18.40
C ALA A 271 0.94 7.67 16.93
N PHE A 272 -0.16 7.44 16.21
CA PHE A 272 -0.34 7.75 14.79
C PHE A 272 -1.45 8.78 14.54
N ASP A 273 -1.90 9.49 15.57
CA ASP A 273 -2.99 10.45 15.42
C ASP A 273 -2.48 11.76 14.79
N PRO A 274 -3.14 12.24 13.72
CA PRO A 274 -2.91 13.57 13.17
C PRO A 274 -3.19 14.65 14.21
N ASN A 275 -2.33 15.67 14.25
CA ASN A 275 -2.52 16.87 15.06
C ASN A 275 -1.69 18.04 14.49
N ASP A 276 -2.00 19.26 14.90
CA ASP A 276 -1.35 20.46 14.36
C ASP A 276 0.17 20.47 14.59
N LYS A 277 0.65 19.87 15.68
CA LYS A 277 2.09 19.81 15.98
C LYS A 277 2.82 18.87 15.03
N ILE A 278 2.24 17.70 14.72
CA ILE A 278 2.86 16.75 13.79
C ILE A 278 2.83 17.30 12.36
N ILE A 279 1.71 17.90 11.93
CA ILE A 279 1.56 18.56 10.63
C ILE A 279 2.63 19.64 10.47
N LYS A 280 2.73 20.56 11.45
CA LYS A 280 3.74 21.62 11.43
C LYS A 280 5.16 21.06 11.38
N ALA A 281 5.47 20.04 12.17
CA ALA A 281 6.81 19.47 12.23
C ALA A 281 7.21 18.76 10.91
N LEU A 282 6.27 18.14 10.21
CA LEU A 282 6.49 17.55 8.90
C LEU A 282 6.64 18.62 7.81
N ASP A 283 5.82 19.67 7.85
CA ASP A 283 5.92 20.82 6.93
C ASP A 283 7.27 21.54 7.07
N ASP A 284 7.69 21.83 8.30
CA ASP A 284 8.99 22.43 8.61
C ASP A 284 10.17 21.56 8.12
N ALA A 285 9.99 20.24 8.04
CA ALA A 285 10.97 19.29 7.54
C ALA A 285 10.89 19.06 6.02
N GLY A 286 9.97 19.71 5.31
CA GLY A 286 9.75 19.52 3.88
C GLY A 286 9.10 18.17 3.52
N LEU A 287 8.40 17.55 4.47
CA LEU A 287 7.79 16.21 4.34
C LEU A 287 6.28 16.26 4.07
N ARG A 288 5.72 17.43 3.77
CA ARG A 288 4.29 17.61 3.43
C ARG A 288 3.79 16.64 2.34
N GLY A 289 4.67 16.30 1.40
CA GLY A 289 4.36 15.44 0.26
C GLY A 289 4.03 13.99 0.59
N ILE A 290 4.26 13.53 1.83
CA ILE A 290 3.87 12.18 2.23
C ILE A 290 2.35 12.05 2.37
N TYR A 291 1.63 13.11 2.78
CA TYR A 291 0.19 13.03 3.08
C TYR A 291 -0.68 13.97 2.24
N SER A 292 -0.12 15.07 1.72
CA SER A 292 -0.88 16.08 0.97
C SER A 292 -0.78 15.88 -0.54
N ARG A 293 -1.94 15.89 -1.23
CA ARG A 293 -2.03 15.74 -2.69
C ARG A 293 -1.52 16.96 -3.47
N ASP A 294 -1.39 18.11 -2.82
CA ASP A 294 -1.01 19.38 -3.44
C ASP A 294 0.53 19.56 -3.58
N SER A 295 1.29 18.52 -3.24
CA SER A 295 2.76 18.57 -3.12
C SER A 295 3.52 18.13 -4.38
N HIS A 296 2.87 18.13 -5.56
CA HIS A 296 3.45 17.71 -6.84
C HIS A 296 3.14 18.71 -7.96
#